data_AF-A0A7S2J995-F1
#
_entry.id   AF-A0A7S2J995-F1
#
_cell.length_a   1.000
_cell.length_b   1.000
_cell.length_c   1.000
_cell.angle_alpha   90.00
_cell.angle_beta   90.00
_cell.angle_gamma   90.00
#
_symmetry.space_group_name_H-M   'P 1'
#
loop_
_entity.id
_entity.type
_entity.pdbx_description
1 polymer ?
#
loop_
_entity_poly.entity_id
_entity_poly.type
_entity_poly.pdbx_seq_one_letter_code
_entity_poly.pdbx_strand_id
1 'polypeptide(L)'
;GVLATDALIMGGGELTDISEETMKELNEFLPAAWSHNNPIDILGDAPPDRYAKSLEIAAKDENSDGLLVILTPQDMTDPTVTAEKLRSYANLGGKPLLASWMGGVAVRAGQQILNRANIPTFDYPDAAVRLFNYMWSYQYNLKSL
;
A
#
# COMPACT_ATOMS: atom_id res chain seq x y z
N GLY A 1 9.13 2.99 -2.01
CA GLY A 1 9.46 1.64 -2.50
C GLY A 1 10.62 1.06 -1.73
N VAL A 2 11.85 1.43 -2.07
CA VAL A 2 13.10 0.82 -1.56
C VAL A 2 13.14 0.59 -0.04
N LEU A 3 12.90 1.63 0.79
CA LEU A 3 12.91 1.48 2.26
C LEU A 3 11.91 0.43 2.79
N ALA A 4 10.73 0.31 2.18
CA ALA A 4 9.76 -0.72 2.54
C ALA A 4 10.25 -2.10 2.12
N THR A 5 10.77 -2.22 0.89
CA THR A 5 11.31 -3.49 0.37
C THR A 5 12.45 -4.00 1.24
N ASP A 6 13.41 -3.14 1.60
CA ASP A 6 14.54 -3.52 2.45
C ASP A 6 14.07 -3.97 3.84
N ALA A 7 13.13 -3.23 4.45
CA ALA A 7 12.57 -3.58 5.74
C ALA A 7 11.79 -4.91 5.71
N LEU A 8 11.16 -5.23 4.58
CA LEU A 8 10.35 -6.44 4.41
C LEU A 8 11.27 -7.66 4.40
N ILE A 9 12.28 -7.62 3.53
CA ILE A 9 13.29 -8.67 3.37
C ILE A 9 14.06 -8.88 4.69
N MET A 10 14.47 -7.80 5.36
CA MET A 10 15.17 -7.89 6.64
C MET A 10 14.34 -8.56 7.75
N GLY A 11 13.01 -8.44 7.69
CA GLY A 11 12.11 -9.09 8.64
C GLY A 11 11.62 -10.48 8.20
N GLY A 12 12.16 -11.05 7.12
CA GLY A 12 11.82 -12.38 6.63
C GLY A 12 10.55 -12.45 5.78
N GLY A 13 9.95 -11.32 5.42
CA GLY A 13 8.87 -11.26 4.45
C GLY A 13 9.40 -11.16 3.02
N GLU A 14 8.50 -11.27 2.05
CA GLU A 14 8.83 -11.22 0.63
C GLU A 14 7.84 -10.37 -0.15
N LEU A 15 8.32 -9.75 -1.24
CA LEU A 15 7.43 -9.13 -2.21
C LEU A 15 6.85 -10.22 -3.09
N THR A 16 5.52 -10.30 -3.13
CA THR A 16 4.84 -11.21 -4.04
C THR A 16 5.07 -10.82 -5.50
N ASP A 17 5.16 -11.83 -6.37
CA ASP A 17 4.99 -11.64 -7.80
C ASP A 17 3.56 -11.19 -8.10
N ILE A 18 3.42 -10.24 -9.02
CA ILE A 18 2.11 -9.78 -9.51
C ILE A 18 1.58 -10.82 -10.50
N SER A 19 0.34 -11.27 -10.30
CA SER A 19 -0.34 -12.18 -11.20
C SER A 19 -0.48 -11.60 -12.61
N GLU A 20 -0.52 -12.46 -13.63
CA GLU A 20 -0.67 -12.01 -15.03
C GLU A 20 -1.97 -11.21 -15.24
N GLU A 21 -3.06 -11.58 -14.54
CA GLU A 21 -4.33 -10.87 -14.57
C GLU A 21 -4.21 -9.46 -14.00
N THR A 22 -3.64 -9.32 -12.80
CA THR A 22 -3.40 -8.02 -12.15
C THR A 22 -2.46 -7.16 -12.99
N MET A 23 -1.38 -7.74 -13.53
CA MET A 23 -0.44 -7.05 -14.41
C MET A 23 -1.15 -6.50 -15.67
N LYS A 24 -2.03 -7.29 -16.27
CA LYS A 24 -2.82 -6.88 -17.44
C LYS A 24 -3.74 -5.71 -17.09
N GLU A 25 -4.51 -5.80 -16.00
CA GLU A 25 -5.42 -4.72 -15.58
C GLU A 25 -4.67 -3.41 -15.24
N LEU A 26 -3.52 -3.52 -14.58
CA LEU A 26 -2.67 -2.36 -14.29
C LEU A 26 -2.18 -1.68 -15.58
N ASN A 27 -1.76 -2.48 -16.57
CA ASN A 27 -1.29 -2.00 -17.87
C ASN A 27 -2.35 -1.25 -18.70
N GLU A 28 -3.64 -1.45 -18.42
CA GLU A 28 -4.71 -0.78 -19.17
C GLU A 28 -4.85 0.71 -18.86
N PHE A 29 -4.38 1.17 -17.69
CA PHE A 29 -4.57 2.56 -17.28
C PHE A 29 -3.34 3.22 -16.66
N LEU A 30 -2.36 2.45 -16.16
CA LEU A 30 -1.12 3.05 -15.70
C LEU A 30 -0.29 3.55 -16.89
N PRO A 31 0.41 4.69 -16.75
CA PRO A 31 1.29 5.17 -17.81
C PRO A 31 2.38 4.14 -18.10
N ALA A 32 2.80 3.99 -19.35
CA ALA A 32 3.76 2.96 -19.77
C ALA A 32 5.08 2.93 -18.97
N ALA A 33 5.45 4.03 -18.32
CA ALA A 33 6.65 4.18 -17.50
C ALA A 33 6.51 3.68 -16.04
N TRP A 34 5.36 3.15 -15.63
CA TRP A 34 5.19 2.52 -14.31
C TRP A 34 6.14 1.33 -14.13
N SER A 35 6.33 0.85 -12.91
CA SER A 35 7.41 -0.13 -12.61
C SER A 35 7.28 -1.50 -13.30
N HIS A 36 6.08 -1.91 -13.72
CA HIS A 36 5.76 -3.27 -14.19
C HIS A 36 6.22 -4.36 -13.22
N ASN A 37 6.27 -4.04 -11.92
CA ASN A 37 6.79 -4.93 -10.88
C ASN A 37 6.20 -4.57 -9.52
N ASN A 38 6.50 -5.37 -8.49
CA ASN A 38 6.26 -5.05 -7.09
C ASN A 38 7.55 -4.46 -6.49
N PRO A 39 7.55 -3.23 -5.95
CA PRO A 39 6.42 -2.31 -5.73
C PRO A 39 5.82 -1.71 -7.01
N ILE A 40 4.50 -1.53 -7.01
CA ILE A 40 3.73 -0.87 -8.08
C ILE A 40 3.99 0.64 -8.00
N ASP A 41 4.93 1.14 -8.81
CA ASP A 41 5.23 2.58 -8.90
C ASP A 41 4.29 3.25 -9.89
N ILE A 42 3.27 3.95 -9.35
CA ILE A 42 2.23 4.63 -10.14
C ILE A 42 2.63 6.03 -10.62
N LEU A 43 3.92 6.39 -10.48
CA LEU A 43 4.54 7.66 -10.82
C LEU A 43 4.14 8.83 -9.92
N GLY A 44 5.04 9.82 -9.84
CA GLY A 44 4.93 10.97 -8.95
C GLY A 44 3.80 11.95 -9.27
N ASP A 45 3.27 11.91 -10.49
CA ASP A 45 2.14 12.73 -10.93
C ASP A 45 0.77 12.11 -10.63
N ALA A 46 0.74 11.01 -9.86
CA ALA A 46 -0.47 10.22 -9.64
C ALA A 46 -1.60 11.02 -8.95
N PRO A 47 -2.75 11.21 -9.62
CA PRO A 47 -3.92 11.79 -8.99
C PRO A 47 -4.57 10.77 -8.02
N PRO A 48 -5.45 11.23 -7.11
CA PRO A 48 -6.14 10.36 -6.16
C PRO A 48 -6.86 9.15 -6.78
N ASP A 49 -7.42 9.29 -7.99
CA ASP A 49 -8.08 8.19 -8.70
C ASP A 49 -7.11 7.09 -9.14
N ARG A 50 -5.88 7.44 -9.50
CA ARG A 50 -4.85 6.46 -9.88
C ARG A 50 -4.48 5.60 -8.66
N TYR A 51 -4.32 6.22 -7.49
CA TYR A 51 -4.12 5.50 -6.23
C TYR A 51 -5.26 4.53 -5.91
N ALA A 52 -6.51 5.00 -5.96
CA ALA A 52 -7.68 4.19 -5.62
C ALA A 52 -7.84 2.99 -6.57
N LYS A 53 -7.72 3.23 -7.88
CA LYS A 53 -7.83 2.17 -8.90
C LYS A 53 -6.69 1.15 -8.79
N SER A 54 -5.45 1.60 -8.59
CA SER A 54 -4.31 0.70 -8.37
C SER A 54 -4.46 -0.14 -7.12
N LEU A 55 -4.94 0.44 -6.01
CA LEU A 55 -5.22 -0.30 -4.79
C LEU A 55 -6.32 -1.34 -5.00
N GLU A 56 -7.42 -0.97 -5.67
CA GLU A 56 -8.52 -1.89 -5.95
C GLU A 56 -8.07 -3.12 -6.73
N ILE A 57 -7.26 -2.92 -7.78
CA ILE A 57 -6.75 -4.00 -8.63
C ILE A 57 -5.74 -4.85 -7.84
N ALA A 58 -4.77 -4.21 -7.17
CA ALA A 58 -3.78 -4.94 -6.37
C ALA A 58 -4.41 -5.74 -5.22
N ALA A 59 -5.50 -5.26 -4.64
CA ALA A 59 -6.20 -5.98 -3.56
C ALA A 59 -6.81 -7.31 -4.03
N LYS A 60 -7.17 -7.40 -5.32
CA LYS A 60 -7.74 -8.61 -5.93
C LYS A 60 -6.67 -9.65 -6.31
N ASP A 61 -5.39 -9.25 -6.36
CA ASP A 61 -4.29 -10.16 -6.71
C ASP A 61 -4.19 -11.32 -5.72
N GLU A 62 -4.37 -12.55 -6.17
CA GLU A 62 -4.43 -13.75 -5.32
C GLU A 62 -3.11 -14.07 -4.61
N ASN A 63 -1.98 -13.59 -5.14
CA ASN A 63 -0.67 -13.86 -4.55
C ASN A 63 -0.37 -12.93 -3.36
N SER A 64 -1.14 -11.85 -3.19
CA SER A 64 -0.91 -10.87 -2.12
C SER A 64 -1.61 -11.25 -0.80
N ASP A 65 -0.82 -11.32 0.28
CA ASP A 65 -1.33 -11.51 1.64
C ASP A 65 -1.76 -10.19 2.32
N GLY A 66 -1.28 -9.05 1.84
CA GLY A 66 -1.53 -7.73 2.40
C GLY A 66 -0.93 -6.62 1.54
N LEU A 67 -1.34 -5.39 1.80
CA LEU A 67 -0.94 -4.24 0.99
C LEU A 67 -0.44 -3.09 1.84
N LEU A 68 0.60 -2.40 1.34
CA LEU A 68 1.11 -1.15 1.88
C LEU A 68 1.01 -0.07 0.81
N VAL A 69 0.20 0.96 1.07
CA VAL A 69 0.16 2.16 0.22
C VAL A 69 1.12 3.20 0.76
N ILE A 70 2.03 3.68 -0.08
CA ILE A 70 3.00 4.73 0.27
C ILE A 70 2.63 6.00 -0.50
N LEU A 71 2.47 7.10 0.22
CA LEU A 71 2.19 8.41 -0.36
C LEU A 71 3.16 9.45 0.21
N THR A 72 3.78 10.20 -0.68
CA THR A 72 4.50 11.43 -0.38
C THR A 72 3.86 12.59 -1.14
N PRO A 73 3.68 13.78 -0.55
CA PRO A 73 3.17 14.94 -1.28
C PRO A 73 4.05 15.26 -2.48
N GLN A 74 3.42 15.35 -3.64
CA GLN A 74 3.98 15.84 -4.90
C GLN A 74 2.98 16.81 -5.54
N ASP A 75 3.40 17.55 -6.56
CA ASP A 75 2.62 18.67 -7.13
C ASP A 75 1.20 18.28 -7.56
N MET A 76 0.99 17.05 -8.05
CA MET A 76 -0.32 16.57 -8.54
C MET A 76 -1.07 15.67 -7.53
N THR A 77 -0.43 15.32 -6.42
CA THR A 77 -0.98 14.40 -5.43
C THR A 77 -1.69 15.18 -4.33
N ASP A 78 -2.95 14.84 -4.06
CA ASP A 78 -3.69 15.36 -2.91
C ASP A 78 -3.76 14.27 -1.81
N PRO A 79 -2.96 14.35 -0.73
CA PRO A 79 -2.93 13.34 0.31
C PRO A 79 -4.27 13.12 1.00
N THR A 80 -5.11 14.16 1.07
CA THR A 80 -6.39 14.15 1.78
C THR A 80 -7.46 13.51 0.92
N VAL A 81 -7.57 13.91 -0.35
CA VAL A 81 -8.52 13.30 -1.30
C VAL A 81 -8.15 11.85 -1.59
N THR A 82 -6.86 11.52 -1.68
CA THR A 82 -6.41 10.13 -1.78
C THR A 82 -6.87 9.33 -0.55
N ALA A 83 -6.67 9.83 0.67
CA ALA A 83 -7.14 9.16 1.88
C ALA A 83 -8.67 8.96 1.91
N GLU A 84 -9.46 9.94 1.49
CA GLU A 84 -10.92 9.79 1.40
C GLU A 84 -11.34 8.67 0.44
N LYS A 85 -10.67 8.53 -0.70
CA LYS A 85 -10.94 7.43 -1.63
C LYS A 85 -10.49 6.10 -1.08
N LEU A 86 -9.39 6.07 -0.34
CA LEU A 86 -8.81 4.83 0.19
C LEU A 86 -9.57 4.28 1.41
N ARG A 87 -10.33 5.13 2.11
CA ARG A 87 -11.04 4.73 3.34
C ARG A 87 -12.02 3.55 3.16
N SER A 88 -12.60 3.39 1.97
CA SER A 88 -13.54 2.29 1.67
C SER A 88 -12.85 0.94 1.56
N TYR A 89 -11.53 0.94 1.44
CA TYR A 89 -10.70 -0.26 1.28
C TYR A 89 -10.10 -0.73 2.62
N ALA A 90 -10.64 -0.27 3.76
CA ALA A 90 -10.20 -0.71 5.08
C ALA A 90 -10.36 -2.22 5.32
N ASN A 91 -11.25 -2.88 4.55
CA ASN A 91 -11.40 -4.32 4.56
C ASN A 91 -11.25 -4.86 3.13
N LEU A 92 -10.13 -5.53 2.87
CA LEU A 92 -9.81 -6.15 1.58
C LEU A 92 -10.03 -7.66 1.63
N GLY A 93 -11.20 -8.10 2.10
CA GLY A 93 -11.55 -9.53 2.15
C GLY A 93 -10.65 -10.34 3.09
N GLY A 94 -10.16 -9.72 4.17
CA GLY A 94 -9.26 -10.35 5.15
C GLY A 94 -7.78 -10.02 4.97
N LYS A 95 -7.38 -9.37 3.87
CA LYS A 95 -6.02 -8.85 3.68
C LYS A 95 -5.85 -7.53 4.44
N PRO A 96 -4.82 -7.35 5.29
CA PRO A 96 -4.56 -6.09 5.94
C PRO A 96 -4.10 -5.03 4.93
N LEU A 97 -4.64 -3.82 5.07
CA LEU A 97 -4.19 -2.63 4.37
C LEU A 97 -3.46 -1.72 5.35
N LEU A 98 -2.19 -1.41 5.07
CA LEU A 98 -1.39 -0.43 5.79
C LEU A 98 -1.13 0.79 4.90
N ALA A 99 -0.86 1.92 5.53
CA ALA A 99 -0.61 3.17 4.87
C ALA A 99 0.66 3.84 5.40
N SER A 100 1.45 4.45 4.52
CA SER A 100 2.57 5.31 4.88
C SER A 100 2.39 6.69 4.25
N TRP A 101 1.95 7.66 5.03
CA TRP A 101 1.71 9.05 4.58
C TRP A 101 2.87 9.90 5.08
N MET A 102 3.86 10.14 4.22
CA MET A 102 5.08 10.86 4.59
C MET A 102 5.04 12.29 4.06
N GLY A 103 4.87 13.28 4.93
CA GLY A 103 4.85 14.69 4.52
C GLY A 103 4.53 15.68 5.62
N GLY A 104 4.66 15.27 6.88
CA GLY A 104 4.39 16.10 8.05
C GLY A 104 2.98 16.69 8.05
N VAL A 105 2.88 18.02 8.14
CA VAL A 105 1.59 18.72 8.24
C VAL A 105 0.73 18.55 7.00
N ALA A 106 1.34 18.43 5.81
CA ALA A 106 0.62 18.33 4.53
C ALA A 106 -0.20 17.04 4.40
N VAL A 107 0.17 15.98 5.12
CA VAL A 107 -0.49 14.67 5.04
C VAL A 107 -1.39 14.37 6.24
N ARG A 108 -1.36 15.22 7.28
CA ARG A 108 -2.01 14.97 8.58
C ARG A 108 -3.52 14.73 8.47
N ALA A 109 -4.20 15.49 7.61
CA ALA A 109 -5.64 15.30 7.39
C ALA A 109 -5.92 13.91 6.80
N GLY A 110 -5.14 13.50 5.79
CA GLY A 110 -5.23 12.17 5.20
C GLY A 110 -4.95 11.05 6.21
N GLN A 111 -3.93 11.20 7.05
CA GLN A 111 -3.65 10.24 8.14
C GLN A 111 -4.84 10.08 9.10
N GLN A 112 -5.51 11.18 9.47
CA GLN A 112 -6.69 11.12 10.34
C GLN A 112 -7.87 10.39 9.69
N ILE A 113 -8.10 10.62 8.40
CA ILE A 113 -9.16 9.94 7.63
C ILE A 113 -8.92 8.44 7.60
N LEU A 114 -7.70 8.01 7.24
CA LEU A 114 -7.33 6.59 7.17
C LEU A 114 -7.43 5.91 8.53
N ASN A 115 -6.89 6.53 9.58
CA ASN A 115 -6.96 5.97 10.93
C ASN A 115 -8.41 5.84 11.44
N ARG A 116 -9.29 6.81 11.15
CA ARG A 116 -10.73 6.71 11.48
C ARG A 116 -11.45 5.59 10.72
N ALA A 117 -10.93 5.21 9.56
CA ALA A 117 -11.43 4.09 8.77
C ALA A 117 -10.83 2.74 9.21
N ASN A 118 -9.98 2.70 10.25
CA ASN A 118 -9.21 1.54 10.69
C ASN A 118 -8.12 1.08 9.70
N ILE A 119 -7.52 2.01 8.95
CA ILE A 119 -6.31 1.77 8.16
C ILE A 119 -5.10 2.30 8.94
N PRO A 120 -4.24 1.43 9.50
CA PRO A 120 -3.06 1.87 10.25
C PRO A 120 -2.13 2.71 9.38
N THR A 121 -1.85 3.93 9.80
CA THR A 121 -1.04 4.88 9.04
C THR A 121 0.26 5.24 9.75
N PHE A 122 1.37 5.26 9.01
CA PHE A 122 2.72 5.50 9.51
C PHE A 122 3.36 6.70 8.80
N ASP A 123 4.28 7.37 9.49
CA ASP A 123 5.08 8.47 8.90
C ASP A 123 6.20 7.95 8.01
N TYR A 124 6.61 6.69 8.18
CA TYR A 124 7.67 6.05 7.41
C TYR A 124 7.28 4.62 7.01
N PRO A 125 7.61 4.20 5.78
CA PRO A 125 7.12 2.95 5.21
C PRO A 125 7.77 1.72 5.84
N ASP A 126 9.02 1.82 6.29
CA ASP A 126 9.73 0.76 7.02
C ASP A 126 9.04 0.44 8.37
N ALA A 127 8.45 1.43 9.03
CA ALA A 127 7.67 1.21 10.25
C ALA A 127 6.39 0.40 9.98
N ALA A 128 5.69 0.71 8.87
CA ALA A 128 4.52 -0.04 8.44
C ALA A 128 4.87 -1.50 8.13
N VAL A 129 5.98 -1.71 7.41
CA VAL A 129 6.46 -3.06 7.07
C VAL A 129 6.89 -3.86 8.29
N ARG A 130 7.58 -3.24 9.27
CA ARG A 130 7.90 -3.92 10.52
C ARG A 130 6.64 -4.41 11.24
N LEU A 131 5.57 -3.61 11.28
CA LEU A 131 4.30 -4.06 11.84
C LEU A 131 3.71 -5.23 11.05
N PHE A 132 3.73 -5.17 9.72
CA PHE A 132 3.26 -6.28 8.88
C PHE A 132 4.00 -7.59 9.18
N ASN A 133 5.33 -7.55 9.27
CA ASN A 133 6.15 -8.71 9.64
C ASN A 133 5.79 -9.24 11.03
N TYR A 134 5.54 -8.37 12.02
CA TYR A 134 5.08 -8.79 13.33
C TYR A 134 3.69 -9.46 13.29
N MET A 135 2.75 -8.92 12.51
CA MET A 135 1.42 -9.52 12.33
C MET A 135 1.53 -10.92 11.73
N TRP A 136 2.36 -11.09 10.70
CA TRP A 136 2.60 -12.38 10.06
C TRP A 136 3.25 -13.38 11.03
N SER A 137 4.35 -13.01 11.70
CA SER A 137 5.02 -13.90 12.66
C SER A 137 4.10 -14.32 13.80
N TYR A 138 3.28 -13.40 14.30
CA TYR A 138 2.29 -13.73 15.35
C TYR A 138 1.25 -14.72 14.85
N GLN A 139 0.68 -14.52 13.66
CA GLN A 139 -0.29 -15.43 13.06
C GLN A 139 0.31 -16.80 12.76
N TYR A 140 1.56 -16.84 12.28
CA TYR A 140 2.30 -18.08 12.05
C TYR A 140 2.45 -18.87 13.36
N ASN A 141 2.94 -18.21 14.42
CA ASN A 141 3.13 -18.84 15.73
C ASN A 141 1.82 -19.35 16.33
N LEU A 142 0.70 -18.63 16.16
CA LEU A 142 -0.62 -19.08 16.62
C LEU A 142 -1.11 -20.33 15.88
N LYS A 143 -0.79 -20.49 14.59
CA LYS A 143 -1.16 -21.68 13.80
C LYS A 143 -0.28 -22.90 14.11
N SER A 144 0.90 -22.68 14.71
CA SER A 144 1.83 -23.75 15.09
C SER A 144 1.60 -24.32 16.50
N LEU A 145 0.68 -23.74 17.27
CA LEU A 145 0.21 -24.23 18.58
C LEU A 145 -0.99 -25.17 18.41
#